data_AF-A0A955AVB2-F1
#
_entry.id   AF-A0A955AVB2-F1
#
_cell.length_a   1.000
_cell.length_b   1.000
_cell.length_c   1.000
_cell.angle_alpha   90.00
_cell.angle_beta   90.00
_cell.angle_gamma   90.00
#
_symmetry.space_group_name_H-M   'P 1'
#
loop_
_entity.id
_entity.type
_entity.pdbx_description
1 polymer ?
#
loop_
_entity_poly.entity_id
_entity_poly.type
_entity_poly.pdbx_seq_one_letter_code
_entity_poly.pdbx_strand_id
1 'polypeptide(L)'
;VMAIVLDNQRQANKVWEMARANPTEDYFGRLAEQYSIEPVSQANQGRIPPIRQHGGQPLIENEAFRLKPGELSGIIAVEDKYIMMRCLGRTTPEVAKLDDVKDELLRDIHEKKLRIEMASEFDRLKESAQIDNFIAGTSQSGKAISRPSGAAQRPLIPTATSVRPVATPVR
;
A
#
# COMPACT_ATOMS: atom_id res chain seq x y z
N VAL A 1 24.70 9.27 -5.48
CA VAL A 1 25.18 8.45 -6.63
C VAL A 1 24.87 9.19 -7.92
N MET A 2 25.44 8.77 -9.05
CA MET A 2 24.95 9.17 -10.37
C MET A 2 24.16 8.01 -10.97
N ALA A 3 23.11 8.27 -11.75
CA ALA A 3 22.31 7.25 -12.41
C ALA A 3 22.01 7.62 -13.86
N ILE A 4 21.89 6.62 -14.72
CA ILE A 4 21.37 6.74 -16.09
C ILE A 4 20.22 5.75 -16.21
N VAL A 5 19.08 6.23 -16.69
CA VAL A 5 17.87 5.42 -16.88
C VAL A 5 17.55 5.36 -18.37
N LEU A 6 17.28 4.16 -18.87
CA LEU A 6 17.01 3.89 -20.28
C LEU A 6 15.77 3.00 -20.40
N ASP A 7 15.06 3.07 -21.52
CA ASP A 7 13.90 2.21 -21.84
C ASP A 7 14.28 1.03 -22.75
N ASN A 8 15.50 1.03 -23.31
CA ASN A 8 15.94 0.04 -24.28
C ASN A 8 17.21 -0.70 -23.84
N GLN A 9 17.12 -2.03 -23.75
CA GLN A 9 18.22 -2.89 -23.34
C GLN A 9 19.46 -2.79 -24.23
N ARG A 10 19.31 -2.63 -25.55
CA ARG A 10 20.47 -2.52 -26.46
C ARG A 10 21.22 -1.21 -26.22
N GLN A 11 20.49 -0.11 -26.01
CA GLN A 11 21.10 1.16 -25.64
C GLN A 11 21.74 1.06 -24.25
N ALA A 12 21.09 0.41 -23.29
CA ALA A 12 21.66 0.18 -21.96
C ALA A 12 23.01 -0.55 -22.02
N ASN A 13 23.13 -1.62 -22.79
CA ASN A 13 24.41 -2.32 -22.96
C ASN A 13 25.47 -1.41 -23.60
N LYS A 14 25.11 -0.66 -24.64
CA LYS A 14 26.03 0.27 -25.30
C LYS A 14 26.52 1.38 -24.36
N VAL A 15 25.61 2.03 -23.63
CA VAL A 15 25.94 3.11 -22.70
C VAL A 15 26.76 2.58 -21.52
N TRP A 16 26.45 1.37 -21.06
CA TRP A 16 27.22 0.71 -20.02
C TRP A 16 28.66 0.38 -20.46
N GLU A 17 28.85 -0.13 -21.68
CA GLU A 17 30.18 -0.35 -22.25
C GLU A 17 30.98 0.94 -22.37
N MET A 18 30.34 2.03 -22.85
CA MET A 18 30.96 3.36 -22.90
C MET A 18 31.38 3.84 -21.51
N ALA A 19 30.48 3.75 -20.52
CA ALA A 19 30.75 4.14 -19.14
C ALA A 19 31.86 3.29 -18.49
N ARG A 20 31.96 2.02 -18.86
CA ARG A 20 33.02 1.11 -18.38
C ARG A 20 34.37 1.43 -19.03
N ALA A 21 34.39 1.77 -20.32
CA ALA A 21 35.60 2.12 -21.05
C ALA A 21 36.23 3.44 -20.56
N ASN A 22 35.40 4.37 -20.09
CA ASN A 22 35.86 5.63 -19.50
C ASN A 22 35.18 5.88 -18.14
N PRO A 23 35.76 5.37 -17.04
CA PRO A 23 35.16 5.43 -15.70
C PRO A 23 35.39 6.78 -15.02
N THR A 24 35.16 7.89 -15.72
CA THR A 24 35.21 9.25 -15.17
C THR A 24 33.82 9.79 -14.88
N GLU A 25 33.69 10.60 -13.83
CA GLU A 25 32.39 11.20 -13.46
C GLU A 25 31.85 12.12 -14.57
N ASP A 26 32.71 12.97 -15.15
CA ASP A 26 32.32 13.89 -16.22
C ASP A 26 31.84 13.18 -17.48
N TYR A 27 32.42 12.02 -17.80
CA TYR A 27 31.96 11.22 -18.94
C TYR A 27 30.63 10.55 -18.65
N PHE A 28 30.47 9.98 -17.45
CA PHE A 28 29.19 9.42 -17.02
C PHE A 28 28.08 10.48 -17.00
N GLY A 29 28.39 11.70 -16.56
CA GLY A 29 27.45 12.82 -16.55
C GLY A 29 26.97 13.23 -17.95
N ARG A 30 27.88 13.27 -18.93
CA ARG A 30 27.52 13.52 -20.34
C ARG A 30 26.66 12.41 -20.93
N LEU A 31 26.94 11.15 -20.59
CA LEU A 31 26.10 10.02 -20.99
C LEU A 31 24.70 10.13 -20.37
N ALA A 32 24.59 10.60 -19.14
CA ALA A 32 23.30 10.84 -18.48
C ALA A 32 22.50 11.95 -19.15
N GLU A 33 23.11 13.10 -19.45
CA GLU A 33 22.43 14.20 -20.18
C GLU A 33 21.92 13.74 -21.56
N GLN A 34 22.73 12.95 -22.27
CA GLN A 34 22.41 12.56 -23.65
C GLN A 34 21.40 11.41 -23.74
N TYR A 35 21.49 10.42 -22.86
CA TYR A 35 20.76 9.17 -23.00
C TYR A 35 19.73 8.91 -21.90
N SER A 36 19.82 9.57 -20.74
CA SER A 36 18.87 9.31 -19.66
C SER A 36 17.47 9.80 -20.04
N ILE A 37 16.46 8.95 -19.83
CA ILE A 37 15.05 9.31 -19.98
C ILE A 37 14.45 9.86 -18.68
N GLU A 38 15.17 9.75 -17.57
CA GLU A 38 14.72 10.22 -16.26
C GLU A 38 15.08 11.72 -16.12
N PRO A 39 14.10 12.62 -15.96
CA PRO A 39 14.33 14.07 -16.06
C PRO A 39 15.33 14.63 -15.05
N VAL A 40 15.34 14.13 -13.80
CA VAL A 40 16.23 14.66 -12.75
C VAL A 40 17.67 14.30 -13.05
N SER A 41 17.93 13.03 -13.39
CA SER A 41 19.22 12.54 -13.86
C SER A 41 19.65 13.29 -15.12
N GLN A 42 18.78 13.40 -16.13
CA GLN A 42 19.13 14.03 -17.39
C GLN A 42 19.55 15.50 -17.21
N ALA A 43 18.80 16.27 -16.43
CA ALA A 43 19.08 17.68 -16.20
C ALA A 43 20.32 17.94 -15.32
N ASN A 44 20.69 16.98 -14.46
CA ASN A 44 21.75 17.15 -13.47
C ASN A 44 22.97 16.25 -13.73
N GLN A 45 23.28 15.92 -14.98
CA GLN A 45 24.45 15.09 -15.32
C GLN A 45 24.45 13.76 -14.56
N GLY A 46 23.29 13.12 -14.43
CA GLY A 46 23.10 11.88 -13.70
C GLY A 46 23.07 12.03 -12.19
N ARG A 47 23.35 13.20 -11.61
CA ARG A 47 23.36 13.39 -10.15
C ARG A 47 21.93 13.31 -9.61
N ILE A 48 21.68 12.32 -8.78
CA ILE A 48 20.41 12.13 -8.08
C ILE A 48 20.57 12.32 -6.57
N PRO A 49 19.49 12.66 -5.84
CA PRO A 49 19.51 12.72 -4.39
C PRO A 49 20.05 11.43 -3.75
N PRO A 50 20.61 11.49 -2.53
CA PRO A 50 21.09 10.30 -1.83
C PRO A 50 19.98 9.26 -1.66
N ILE A 51 20.28 8.02 -2.05
CA ILE A 51 19.37 6.88 -1.86
C ILE A 51 19.40 6.49 -0.38
N ARG A 52 18.24 6.51 0.26
CA ARG A 52 18.05 6.06 1.64
C ARG A 52 17.87 4.54 1.67
N GLN A 53 18.28 3.89 2.75
CA GLN A 53 17.91 2.48 2.99
C GLN A 53 16.44 2.40 3.39
N HIS A 54 15.73 1.37 2.92
CA HIS A 54 14.35 1.06 3.29
C HIS A 54 13.31 2.12 2.90
N GLY A 55 13.54 2.87 1.82
CA GLY A 55 12.67 3.99 1.41
C GLY A 55 12.18 3.93 -0.03
N GLY A 56 12.72 3.04 -0.85
CA GLY A 56 12.45 2.92 -2.28
C GLY A 56 12.38 1.46 -2.73
N GLN A 57 12.85 1.20 -3.95
CA GLN A 57 12.83 -0.15 -4.50
C GLN A 57 14.00 -0.99 -3.99
N PRO A 58 13.74 -2.18 -3.38
CA PRO A 58 14.78 -3.02 -2.81
C PRO A 58 15.90 -3.41 -3.77
N LEU A 59 15.57 -3.63 -5.06
CA LEU A 59 16.56 -4.02 -6.07
C LEU A 59 17.58 -2.90 -6.33
N ILE A 60 17.11 -1.66 -6.44
CA ILE A 60 17.96 -0.48 -6.67
C ILE A 60 18.79 -0.19 -5.42
N GLU A 61 18.16 -0.26 -4.23
CA GLU A 61 18.85 -0.04 -2.96
C GLU A 61 19.99 -1.04 -2.76
N ASN A 62 19.72 -2.33 -2.91
CA ASN A 62 20.72 -3.38 -2.69
C ASN A 62 21.96 -3.20 -3.58
N GLU A 63 21.75 -2.89 -4.87
CA GLU A 63 22.87 -2.61 -5.78
C GLU A 63 23.58 -1.30 -5.41
N ALA A 64 22.86 -0.22 -5.14
CA ALA A 64 23.46 1.07 -4.79
C ALA A 64 24.32 0.99 -3.51
N PHE A 65 23.87 0.24 -2.49
CA PHE A 65 24.60 0.08 -1.24
C PHE A 65 25.76 -0.92 -1.34
N ARG A 66 25.72 -1.86 -2.30
CA ARG A 66 26.82 -2.79 -2.55
C ARG A 66 28.04 -2.11 -3.18
N LEU A 67 27.84 -1.07 -3.97
CA LEU A 67 28.90 -0.37 -4.70
C LEU A 67 29.86 0.37 -3.76
N LYS A 68 31.16 0.31 -4.11
CA LYS A 68 32.19 1.14 -3.52
C LYS A 68 32.24 2.52 -4.20
N PRO A 69 32.71 3.58 -3.52
CA PRO A 69 32.93 4.87 -4.16
C PRO A 69 33.78 4.75 -5.43
N GLY A 70 33.34 5.37 -6.52
CA GLY A 70 33.94 5.29 -7.86
C GLY A 70 33.52 4.07 -8.69
N GLU A 71 32.80 3.11 -8.13
CA GLU A 71 32.39 1.88 -8.82
C GLU A 71 31.14 2.12 -9.69
N LEU A 72 31.11 1.43 -10.85
CA LEU A 72 29.98 1.37 -11.77
C LEU A 72 29.17 0.09 -11.50
N SER A 73 27.85 0.21 -11.41
CA SER A 73 26.95 -0.93 -11.24
C SER A 73 26.82 -1.76 -12.51
N GLY A 74 26.30 -2.98 -12.36
CA GLY A 74 25.69 -3.68 -13.48
C GLY A 74 24.44 -2.96 -14.00
N ILE A 75 23.89 -3.42 -15.12
CA ILE A 75 22.59 -2.97 -15.61
C ILE A 75 21.51 -3.62 -14.76
N ILE A 76 20.69 -2.79 -14.11
CA ILE A 76 19.58 -3.21 -13.27
C ILE A 76 18.31 -3.05 -14.10
N ALA A 77 17.64 -4.17 -14.40
CA ALA A 77 16.35 -4.15 -15.05
C ALA A 77 15.25 -3.98 -13.99
N VAL A 78 14.46 -2.91 -14.12
CA VAL A 78 13.30 -2.61 -13.28
C VAL A 78 12.14 -2.40 -14.21
N GLU A 79 11.19 -3.34 -14.22
CA GLU A 79 10.01 -3.29 -15.10
C GLU A 79 10.40 -3.12 -16.58
N ASP A 80 10.09 -1.97 -17.17
CA ASP A 80 10.39 -1.58 -18.55
C ASP A 80 11.67 -0.73 -18.69
N LYS A 81 12.41 -0.52 -17.60
CA LYS A 81 13.57 0.38 -17.54
C LYS A 81 14.86 -0.33 -17.17
N TYR A 82 15.95 0.25 -17.63
CA TYR A 82 17.31 -0.21 -17.41
C TYR A 82 18.10 0.90 -16.74
N ILE A 83 18.57 0.63 -15.53
CA ILE A 83 19.23 1.60 -14.67
C ILE A 83 20.67 1.16 -14.48
N MET A 84 21.60 2.10 -14.64
CA MET A 84 22.99 1.93 -14.26
C MET A 84 23.41 3.09 -13.37
N MET A 85 24.23 2.80 -12.35
CA MET A 85 24.60 3.74 -11.32
C MET A 85 26.10 3.80 -11.13
N ARG A 86 26.61 4.99 -10.80
CA ARG A 86 27.98 5.19 -10.34
C ARG A 86 27.98 5.72 -8.92
N CYS A 87 28.70 5.06 -8.02
CA CYS A 87 28.76 5.51 -6.64
C CYS A 87 29.74 6.69 -6.51
N LEU A 88 29.26 7.82 -5.99
CA LEU A 88 30.11 8.98 -5.71
C LEU A 88 30.72 8.91 -4.30
N GLY A 89 30.01 8.25 -3.38
CA GLY A 89 30.34 8.27 -1.96
C GLY A 89 29.12 7.89 -1.12
N ARG A 90 29.31 7.90 0.20
CA ARG A 90 28.27 7.61 1.20
C ARG A 90 28.06 8.82 2.10
N THR A 91 26.81 9.11 2.43
CA THR A 91 26.46 10.13 3.41
C THR A 91 26.54 9.57 4.83
N THR A 92 26.80 10.43 5.81
CA THR A 92 26.70 10.06 7.23
C THR A 92 25.23 9.87 7.62
N PRO A 93 24.88 8.81 8.35
CA PRO A 93 23.52 8.65 8.88
C PRO A 93 23.18 9.83 9.81
N GLU A 94 22.00 10.43 9.64
CA GLU A 94 21.52 11.51 10.52
C GLU A 94 21.16 10.97 11.91
N VAL A 95 20.59 9.76 11.98
CA VAL A 95 20.27 9.09 13.24
C VAL A 95 21.35 8.03 13.51
N ALA A 96 22.18 8.28 14.51
CA ALA A 96 23.28 7.40 14.86
C ALA A 96 22.86 6.25 15.80
N LYS A 97 21.82 6.44 16.61
CA LYS A 97 21.39 5.47 17.63
C LYS A 97 19.87 5.33 17.65
N LEU A 98 19.42 4.08 17.83
CA LEU A 98 18.00 3.76 17.99
C LEU A 98 17.38 4.46 19.21
N ASP A 99 18.16 4.65 20.28
CA ASP A 99 17.70 5.29 21.51
C ASP A 99 17.22 6.74 21.28
N ASP A 100 17.82 7.46 20.32
CA ASP A 100 17.48 8.85 20.04
C ASP A 100 16.08 9.01 19.43
N VAL A 101 15.58 7.95 18.75
CA VAL A 101 14.27 7.95 18.05
C VAL A 101 13.26 7.01 18.68
N LYS A 102 13.63 6.29 19.74
CA LYS A 102 12.81 5.24 20.34
C LYS A 102 11.45 5.75 20.83
N ASP A 103 11.44 6.90 21.49
CA ASP A 103 10.22 7.49 22.06
C ASP A 103 9.27 8.04 20.98
N GLU A 104 9.81 8.52 19.87
CA GLU A 104 9.03 8.90 18.69
C GLU A 104 8.43 7.65 18.02
N LEU A 105 9.25 6.63 17.77
CA LEU A 105 8.79 5.37 17.19
C LEU A 105 7.73 4.68 18.06
N LEU A 106 7.88 4.69 19.39
CA LEU A 106 6.89 4.12 20.30
C LEU A 106 5.55 4.85 20.19
N ARG A 107 5.56 6.19 20.16
CA ARG A 107 4.34 6.99 19.98
C ARG A 107 3.66 6.69 18.65
N ASP A 108 4.43 6.69 17.56
CA ASP A 108 3.92 6.41 16.22
C ASP A 108 3.33 5.00 16.09
N ILE A 109 4.04 3.99 16.59
CA ILE A 109 3.60 2.60 16.55
C ILE A 109 2.35 2.42 17.42
N HIS A 110 2.32 3.04 18.60
CA HIS A 110 1.17 2.99 19.49
C HIS A 110 -0.07 3.61 18.83
N GLU A 111 0.06 4.79 18.22
CA GLU A 111 -1.06 5.44 17.53
C GLU A 111 -1.57 4.60 16.34
N LYS A 112 -0.66 4.05 15.52
CA LYS A 112 -1.03 3.18 14.39
C LYS A 112 -1.77 1.93 14.86
N LYS A 113 -1.28 1.27 15.90
CA LYS A 113 -1.95 0.09 16.48
C LYS A 113 -3.30 0.45 17.07
N LEU A 114 -3.37 1.53 17.85
CA LEU A 114 -4.63 2.01 18.44
C LEU A 114 -5.67 2.27 17.34
N ARG A 115 -5.28 2.88 16.22
CA ARG A 115 -6.19 3.14 15.09
C ARG A 115 -6.75 1.86 14.47
N ILE A 116 -5.92 0.84 14.30
CA ILE A 116 -6.34 -0.48 13.77
C ILE A 116 -7.32 -1.15 14.73
N GLU A 117 -6.98 -1.19 16.02
CA GLU A 117 -7.84 -1.80 17.03
C GLU A 117 -9.17 -1.06 17.22
N MET A 118 -9.15 0.29 17.21
CA MET A 118 -10.38 1.09 17.26
C MET A 118 -11.28 0.84 16.05
N ALA A 119 -10.72 0.72 14.84
CA ALA A 119 -11.51 0.39 13.66
C ALA A 119 -12.14 -1.01 13.78
N SER A 120 -11.36 -2.00 14.21
CA SER A 120 -11.85 -3.36 14.45
C SER A 120 -12.94 -3.40 15.52
N GLU A 121 -12.77 -2.68 16.62
CA GLU A 121 -13.75 -2.64 17.70
C GLU A 121 -15.01 -1.88 17.30
N PHE A 122 -14.87 -0.80 16.51
CA PHE A 122 -16.01 -0.08 15.94
C PHE A 122 -16.83 -0.98 15.01
N ASP A 123 -16.18 -1.75 14.14
CA ASP A 123 -16.85 -2.71 13.26
C ASP A 123 -17.57 -3.79 14.08
N ARG A 124 -16.93 -4.32 15.13
CA ARG A 124 -17.55 -5.27 16.06
C ARG A 124 -18.80 -4.70 16.73
N LEU A 125 -18.71 -3.46 17.24
CA LEU A 125 -19.83 -2.79 17.89
C LEU A 125 -20.97 -2.57 16.88
N LYS A 126 -20.65 -2.10 15.68
CA LYS A 126 -21.63 -1.88 14.60
C LYS A 126 -22.35 -3.17 14.19
N GLU A 127 -21.65 -4.30 14.11
CA GLU A 127 -22.28 -5.61 13.83
C GLU A 127 -23.20 -6.08 14.96
N SER A 128 -22.81 -5.83 16.20
CA SER A 128 -23.54 -6.28 17.38
C SER A 128 -24.71 -5.37 17.78
N ALA A 129 -24.70 -4.10 17.34
CA ALA A 129 -25.69 -3.10 17.69
C ALA A 129 -26.94 -3.19 16.80
N GLN A 130 -28.07 -2.78 17.35
CA GLN A 130 -29.25 -2.43 16.56
C GLN A 130 -29.13 -0.97 16.13
N ILE A 131 -29.20 -0.71 14.82
CA ILE A 131 -29.02 0.61 14.23
C ILE A 131 -30.24 0.94 13.38
N ASP A 132 -31.03 1.92 13.82
CA ASP A 132 -32.20 2.42 13.11
C ASP A 132 -31.89 3.78 12.47
N ASN A 133 -31.95 3.86 11.13
CA ASN A 133 -31.74 5.09 10.37
C ASN A 133 -33.09 5.61 9.82
N PHE A 134 -33.68 6.56 10.54
CA PHE A 134 -35.00 7.13 10.20
C PHE A 134 -35.03 7.99 8.93
N ILE A 135 -33.87 8.49 8.47
CA ILE A 135 -33.79 9.32 7.26
C ILE A 135 -33.67 8.43 6.02
N ALA A 136 -32.87 7.36 6.10
CA ALA A 136 -32.73 6.39 5.02
C ALA A 136 -33.80 5.28 5.05
N GLY A 137 -34.60 5.19 6.12
CA GLY A 137 -35.62 4.16 6.31
C GLY A 137 -35.07 2.75 6.53
N THR A 138 -33.79 2.60 6.90
CA THR A 138 -33.13 1.30 7.08
C THR A 138 -32.98 0.95 8.56
N SER A 139 -33.10 -0.33 8.89
CA SER A 139 -32.88 -0.87 10.25
C SER A 139 -31.98 -2.09 10.15
N GLN A 140 -30.92 -2.10 10.95
CA GLN A 140 -30.03 -3.24 11.15
C GLN A 140 -30.25 -3.76 12.57
N SER A 141 -30.62 -5.04 12.73
CA SER A 141 -30.68 -5.68 14.05
C SER A 141 -29.34 -6.30 14.41
N GLY A 142 -28.95 -6.22 15.68
CA GLY A 142 -27.67 -6.75 16.17
C GLY A 142 -27.57 -8.28 16.10
N LYS A 143 -26.37 -8.79 15.82
CA LYS A 143 -26.05 -10.24 15.66
C LYS A 143 -26.43 -11.12 16.87
N ALA A 144 -26.58 -10.55 18.07
CA ALA A 144 -27.04 -11.29 19.26
C ALA A 144 -28.55 -11.61 19.26
N ILE A 145 -29.35 -10.89 18.45
CA ILE A 145 -30.81 -11.06 18.36
C ILE A 145 -31.19 -12.02 17.21
N SER A 146 -30.27 -12.28 16.27
CA SER A 146 -30.47 -13.28 15.21
C SER A 146 -30.15 -14.71 15.69
N ARG A 147 -30.93 -15.23 16.63
CA ARG A 147 -31.10 -16.69 16.79
C ARG A 147 -32.13 -17.17 15.76
N PRO A 148 -32.04 -18.39 15.20
CA PRO A 148 -33.00 -18.82 14.20
C PRO A 148 -34.37 -18.95 14.86
N SER A 149 -35.32 -18.10 14.46
CA SER A 149 -36.72 -18.24 14.83
C SER A 149 -37.25 -19.54 14.21
N GLY A 150 -37.21 -20.61 14.99
CA GLY A 150 -38.00 -21.80 14.77
C GLY A 150 -39.48 -21.43 14.73
N ALA A 151 -40.13 -21.87 13.65
CA ALA A 151 -41.56 -21.88 13.35
C ALA A 151 -42.52 -21.47 14.47
N ALA A 152 -43.31 -20.40 14.23
CA ALA A 152 -44.63 -20.24 14.83
C ALA A 152 -45.54 -19.39 13.91
N GLN A 153 -46.28 -20.16 13.09
CA GLN A 153 -47.51 -19.92 12.34
C GLN A 153 -48.21 -18.54 12.43
N ARG A 154 -48.47 -17.96 11.25
CA ARG A 154 -49.52 -16.95 11.02
C ARG A 154 -50.90 -17.55 11.34
N PRO A 155 -51.83 -16.83 12.00
CA PRO A 155 -53.22 -17.28 12.05
C PRO A 155 -53.88 -17.08 10.68
N LEU A 156 -54.41 -18.17 10.13
CA LEU A 156 -55.29 -18.19 8.96
C LEU A 156 -56.67 -17.70 9.37
N ILE A 157 -57.20 -16.74 8.61
CA ILE A 157 -58.60 -16.32 8.68
C ILE A 157 -59.43 -17.36 7.90
N PRO A 158 -60.43 -18.04 8.51
CA PRO A 158 -61.31 -18.92 7.74
C PRO A 158 -62.54 -18.16 7.25
N THR A 159 -62.77 -18.17 5.94
CA THR A 159 -64.01 -17.70 5.30
C THR A 159 -65.04 -18.82 5.12
N ALA A 160 -66.27 -18.51 5.56
CA ALA A 160 -67.59 -18.88 5.06
C ALA A 160 -68.04 -20.36 4.99
N THR A 161 -69.22 -20.66 5.57
CA THR A 161 -70.48 -20.91 4.84
C THR A 161 -71.57 -21.57 5.71
N SER A 162 -72.76 -20.94 5.72
CA SER A 162 -74.16 -21.45 5.81
C SER A 162 -74.50 -22.71 6.62
N VAL A 163 -75.51 -22.64 7.50
CA VAL A 163 -76.87 -23.25 7.36
C VAL A 163 -77.74 -22.88 8.59
N ARG A 164 -79.02 -22.56 8.35
CA ARG A 164 -80.14 -22.24 9.28
C ARG A 164 -81.09 -23.48 9.38
N PRO A 165 -82.19 -23.53 10.18
CA PRO A 165 -82.48 -23.17 11.59
C PRO A 165 -83.20 -24.34 12.38
N VAL A 166 -83.86 -24.03 13.53
CA VAL A 166 -85.00 -24.75 14.20
C VAL A 166 -84.57 -25.86 15.20
N ALA A 167 -85.14 -26.08 16.42
CA ALA A 167 -86.29 -25.58 17.19
C ALA A 167 -86.05 -25.80 18.71
N THR A 168 -86.79 -25.04 19.53
CA THR A 168 -87.07 -25.20 20.98
C THR A 168 -87.73 -26.55 21.32
N PRO A 169 -87.68 -27.05 22.57
CA PRO A 169 -88.68 -26.68 23.60
C PRO A 169 -88.10 -26.52 25.04
N VAL A 170 -88.56 -25.51 25.81
CA VAL A 170 -89.55 -25.55 26.92
C VAL A 170 -89.16 -26.43 28.12
N ARG A 171 -89.03 -25.77 29.27
CA ARG A 171 -89.61 -26.21 30.54
C ARG A 171 -90.27 -25.02 31.24
#